data_AF-G9WX74-F1
#
_entry.id   AF-G9WX74-F1
#
_cell.length_a   1.000
_cell.length_b   1.000
_cell.length_c   1.000
_cell.angle_alpha   90.00
_cell.angle_beta   90.00
_cell.angle_gamma   90.00
#
_symmetry.space_group_name_H-M   'P 1'
#
loop_
_entity.id
_entity.type
_entity.pdbx_description
1 polymer ?
#
loop_
_entity_poly.entity_id
_entity_poly.type
_entity_poly.pdbx_seq_one_letter_code
_entity_poly.pdbx_strand_id
1 'polypeptide(L)'
;MKRVHGNIVKRNSVYIAIALLAFSGLSACKPKYGVNETPVMTTAAAEVEIPMDFDQIHNDVLESVSPSDYPFVKNLNISGDNSAKTVNVEVEIVENVSTEALNTFLNEVMKTIANEAAIQDFRYSKSTDTEYGSFFKKYGVHYIVKQGEETVEDVTVNPGEAFPFSA
;
A
#
# COMPACT_ATOMS: atom_id res chain seq x y z
N MET A 1 34.22 -82.66 59.82
CA MET A 1 33.38 -83.05 58.65
C MET A 1 32.96 -81.78 57.93
N LYS A 2 33.18 -81.72 56.60
CA LYS A 2 32.83 -80.59 55.70
C LYS A 2 31.32 -80.31 55.68
N ARG A 3 30.92 -79.03 55.54
CA ARG A 3 30.15 -78.55 54.37
C ARG A 3 30.18 -77.02 54.25
N VAL A 4 30.50 -76.61 53.04
CA VAL A 4 30.45 -75.26 52.44
C VAL A 4 29.00 -74.93 52.03
N HIS A 5 28.78 -73.66 51.62
CA HIS A 5 27.72 -73.08 50.76
C HIS A 5 26.83 -72.09 51.53
N GLY A 6 26.67 -70.83 51.15
CA GLY A 6 27.11 -70.09 49.97
C GLY A 6 26.50 -68.69 50.00
N ASN A 7 27.26 -67.72 49.50
CA ASN A 7 26.87 -66.33 49.27
C ASN A 7 25.70 -66.23 48.27
N ILE A 8 24.48 -65.92 48.71
CA ILE A 8 23.38 -65.55 47.77
C ILE A 8 22.54 -64.34 48.25
N VAL A 9 22.70 -63.81 49.47
CA VAL A 9 21.69 -62.86 50.02
C VAL A 9 22.05 -61.37 49.85
N LYS A 10 23.32 -61.00 49.61
CA LYS A 10 23.73 -59.56 49.64
C LYS A 10 23.68 -58.81 48.30
N ARG A 11 23.45 -59.47 47.17
CA ARG A 11 23.48 -58.82 45.84
C ARG A 11 22.13 -58.28 45.37
N ASN A 12 21.01 -58.72 45.94
CA ASN A 12 19.66 -58.32 45.52
C ASN A 12 19.14 -57.06 46.23
N SER A 13 19.70 -56.67 47.39
CA SER A 13 19.22 -55.50 48.14
C SER A 13 19.69 -54.16 47.56
N VAL A 14 20.73 -54.15 46.72
CA VAL A 14 21.24 -52.92 46.08
C VAL A 14 20.41 -52.55 44.85
N TYR A 15 19.89 -53.52 44.09
CA TYR A 15 19.09 -53.26 42.90
C TYR A 15 17.67 -52.78 43.21
N ILE A 16 17.11 -53.13 44.37
CA ILE A 16 15.78 -52.67 44.81
C ILE A 16 15.84 -51.20 45.28
N ALA A 17 16.96 -50.77 45.89
CA ALA A 17 17.14 -49.39 46.33
C ALA A 17 17.31 -48.40 45.16
N ILE A 18 17.91 -48.83 44.05
CA ILE A 18 18.11 -47.98 42.86
C ILE A 18 16.83 -47.86 42.03
N ALA A 19 15.94 -48.87 42.05
CA ALA A 19 14.67 -48.83 41.33
C ALA A 19 13.61 -47.90 41.98
N LEU A 20 13.70 -47.64 43.30
CA LEU A 20 12.76 -46.78 44.02
C LEU A 20 13.12 -45.27 43.98
N LEU A 21 14.35 -44.92 43.63
CA LEU A 21 14.82 -43.53 43.53
C LEU A 21 14.57 -42.90 42.14
N ALA A 22 14.12 -43.69 41.16
CA ALA A 22 13.83 -43.22 39.81
C ALA A 22 12.36 -42.78 39.60
N PHE A 23 11.47 -42.95 40.59
CA PHE A 23 10.03 -42.72 40.41
C PHE A 23 9.51 -41.37 40.93
N SER A 24 10.35 -40.54 41.55
CA SER A 24 9.92 -39.31 42.22
C SER A 24 10.15 -38.01 41.40
N GLY A 25 10.61 -38.11 40.15
CA GLY A 25 11.04 -36.95 39.35
C GLY A 25 10.05 -36.43 38.31
N LEU A 26 8.89 -37.08 38.08
CA LEU A 26 7.93 -36.68 37.05
C LEU A 26 6.71 -35.95 37.62
N SER A 27 6.92 -35.07 38.61
CA SER A 27 6.00 -33.95 38.83
C SER A 27 6.55 -32.73 38.12
N ALA A 28 6.64 -32.82 36.78
CA ALA A 28 6.71 -31.62 35.97
C ALA A 28 5.40 -30.87 36.23
N CYS A 29 5.47 -29.81 37.05
CA CYS A 29 4.48 -28.75 36.99
C CYS A 29 4.42 -28.33 35.52
N LYS A 30 3.39 -28.75 34.79
CA LYS A 30 3.12 -28.17 33.47
C LYS A 30 3.12 -26.66 33.68
N PRO A 31 3.83 -25.86 32.86
CA PRO A 31 3.61 -24.43 32.91
C PRO A 31 2.12 -24.25 32.61
N LYS A 32 1.36 -23.81 33.63
CA LYS A 32 0.04 -23.26 33.38
C LYS A 32 0.33 -21.96 32.66
N TYR A 33 0.29 -21.99 31.33
CA TYR A 33 0.17 -20.77 30.56
C TYR A 33 -1.04 -20.05 31.16
N GLY A 34 -0.79 -18.85 31.67
CA GLY A 34 -1.85 -17.98 32.16
C GLY A 34 -2.95 -17.93 31.11
N VAL A 35 -4.19 -17.81 31.58
CA VAL A 35 -5.36 -17.57 30.73
C VAL A 35 -4.94 -16.55 29.68
N ASN A 36 -5.09 -16.92 28.38
CA ASN A 36 -4.89 -16.01 27.26
C ASN A 36 -5.57 -14.68 27.64
N GLU A 37 -4.78 -13.67 28.00
CA GLU A 37 -5.33 -12.32 28.02
C GLU A 37 -5.80 -12.12 26.60
N THR A 38 -7.12 -11.98 26.43
CA THR A 38 -7.69 -11.61 25.14
C THR A 38 -6.87 -10.43 24.65
N PRO A 39 -6.22 -10.52 23.48
CA PRO A 39 -5.35 -9.45 23.02
C PRO A 39 -6.15 -8.17 23.13
N VAL A 40 -5.61 -7.19 23.85
CA VAL A 40 -6.22 -5.86 23.90
C VAL A 40 -6.25 -5.41 22.45
N MET A 41 -7.43 -5.47 21.84
CA MET A 41 -7.63 -5.00 20.49
C MET A 41 -7.22 -3.54 20.51
N THR A 42 -6.11 -3.23 19.85
CA THR A 42 -5.71 -1.84 19.65
C THR A 42 -6.89 -1.14 19.00
N THR A 43 -7.36 -0.07 19.61
CA THR A 43 -8.33 0.82 18.94
C THR A 43 -7.78 1.11 17.56
N ALA A 44 -8.59 0.88 16.52
CA ALA A 44 -8.21 1.24 15.16
C ALA A 44 -7.66 2.67 15.17
N ALA A 45 -6.49 2.88 14.56
CA ALA A 45 -5.90 4.20 14.49
C ALA A 45 -6.96 5.19 13.97
N ALA A 46 -7.04 6.37 14.60
CA ALA A 46 -7.90 7.43 14.09
C ALA A 46 -7.64 7.62 12.59
N GLU A 47 -8.68 7.87 11.80
CA GLU A 47 -8.53 8.18 10.38
C GLU A 47 -7.76 9.49 10.24
N VAL A 48 -6.43 9.39 10.24
CA VAL A 48 -5.55 10.50 9.90
C VAL A 48 -5.54 10.58 8.38
N GLU A 49 -5.86 11.76 7.89
CA GLU A 49 -5.71 12.05 6.48
C GLU A 49 -4.22 12.05 6.13
N ILE A 50 -3.84 11.28 5.11
CA ILE A 50 -2.46 11.23 4.63
C ILE A 50 -2.38 12.29 3.53
N PRO A 51 -1.56 13.34 3.69
CA PRO A 51 -1.38 14.32 2.63
C PRO A 51 -0.67 13.66 1.44
N MET A 52 -1.11 13.99 0.23
CA MET A 52 -0.48 13.55 -1.01
C MET A 52 0.84 14.30 -1.21
N ASP A 53 1.87 13.57 -1.57
CA ASP A 53 3.13 14.12 -2.05
C ASP A 53 3.00 14.37 -3.56
N PHE A 54 2.57 15.57 -3.92
CA PHE A 54 2.35 15.96 -5.31
C PHE A 54 3.65 16.10 -6.11
N ASP A 55 4.78 16.36 -5.45
CA ASP A 55 6.08 16.40 -6.11
C ASP A 55 6.50 14.98 -6.54
N GLN A 56 6.23 13.97 -5.70
CA GLN A 56 6.38 12.56 -6.09
C GLN A 56 5.43 12.18 -7.22
N ILE A 57 4.13 12.50 -7.11
CA ILE A 57 3.15 12.21 -8.17
C ILE A 57 3.59 12.84 -9.50
N HIS A 58 4.08 14.08 -9.48
CA HIS A 58 4.59 14.74 -10.68
C HIS A 58 5.72 13.95 -11.35
N ASN A 59 6.74 13.58 -10.57
CA ASN A 59 7.88 12.82 -11.09
C ASN A 59 7.46 11.44 -11.60
N ASP A 60 6.65 10.71 -10.83
CA ASP A 60 6.21 9.36 -11.18
C ASP A 60 5.32 9.37 -12.43
N VAL A 61 4.48 10.40 -12.61
CA VAL A 61 3.68 10.57 -13.83
C VAL A 61 4.58 10.91 -15.02
N LEU A 62 5.59 11.77 -14.87
CA LEU A 62 6.53 12.07 -15.96
C LEU A 62 7.38 10.85 -16.36
N GLU A 63 7.68 9.96 -15.42
CA GLU A 63 8.37 8.70 -15.71
C GLU A 63 7.46 7.68 -16.42
N SER A 64 6.18 7.64 -16.04
CA SER A 64 5.22 6.69 -16.63
C SER A 64 4.65 7.15 -17.96
N VAL A 65 4.34 8.44 -18.12
CA VAL A 65 3.78 9.02 -19.35
C VAL A 65 4.92 9.60 -20.14
N SER A 66 5.56 8.77 -20.96
CA SER A 66 6.76 9.15 -21.68
C SER A 66 6.46 10.20 -22.77
N PRO A 67 7.22 11.30 -22.84
CA PRO A 67 7.14 12.26 -23.95
C PRO A 67 7.41 11.63 -25.33
N SER A 68 8.05 10.45 -25.39
CA SER A 68 8.23 9.71 -26.66
C SER A 68 6.92 9.27 -27.27
N ASP A 69 5.94 8.94 -26.43
CA ASP A 69 4.66 8.38 -26.84
C ASP A 69 3.71 9.51 -27.27
N TYR A 70 3.98 10.71 -26.77
CA TYR A 70 3.24 11.93 -27.04
C TYR A 70 4.18 13.04 -27.54
N PRO A 71 4.75 12.92 -28.76
CA PRO A 71 5.76 13.85 -29.28
C PRO A 71 5.23 15.28 -29.50
N PHE A 72 3.92 15.48 -29.40
CA PHE A 72 3.28 16.78 -29.47
C PHE A 72 3.26 17.53 -28.13
N VAL A 73 3.60 16.87 -27.01
CA VAL A 73 3.68 17.48 -25.68
C VAL A 73 5.10 18.01 -25.47
N LYS A 74 5.22 19.31 -25.24
CA LYS A 74 6.50 19.98 -24.93
C LYS A 74 6.81 19.98 -23.45
N ASN A 75 5.77 20.15 -22.63
CA ASN A 75 5.89 20.23 -21.18
C ASN A 75 4.63 19.69 -20.53
N LEU A 76 4.80 18.99 -19.41
CA LEU A 76 3.73 18.56 -18.52
C LEU A 76 4.16 18.94 -17.10
N ASN A 77 3.36 19.75 -16.43
CA ASN A 77 3.56 20.12 -15.04
C ASN A 77 2.34 19.70 -14.23
N ILE A 78 2.60 19.04 -13.10
CA ILE A 78 1.55 18.57 -12.19
C ILE A 78 1.89 19.12 -10.82
N SER A 79 0.91 19.72 -10.17
CA SER A 79 1.04 20.21 -8.80
C SER A 79 -0.27 19.99 -8.06
N GLY A 80 -0.30 20.21 -6.75
CA GLY A 80 -1.54 20.10 -6.00
C GLY A 80 -1.49 20.78 -4.65
N ASP A 81 -2.68 20.94 -4.08
CA ASP A 81 -2.90 21.54 -2.77
C ASP A 81 -3.74 20.57 -1.92
N ASN A 82 -3.12 20.05 -0.86
CA ASN A 82 -3.76 19.15 0.09
C ASN A 82 -4.86 19.81 0.92
N SER A 83 -4.78 21.12 1.15
CA SER A 83 -5.79 21.89 1.90
C SER A 83 -6.99 22.19 1.02
N ALA A 84 -6.76 22.68 -0.21
CA ALA A 84 -7.82 22.98 -1.16
C ALA A 84 -8.42 21.73 -1.82
N LYS A 85 -7.74 20.58 -1.70
CA LYS A 85 -8.08 19.32 -2.36
C LYS A 85 -8.15 19.48 -3.88
N THR A 86 -7.12 20.08 -4.45
CA THR A 86 -7.04 20.36 -5.90
C THR A 86 -5.74 19.84 -6.48
N VAL A 87 -5.81 19.31 -7.69
CA VAL A 87 -4.66 18.99 -8.53
C VAL A 87 -4.67 19.93 -9.73
N ASN A 88 -3.54 20.56 -10.02
CA ASN A 88 -3.36 21.42 -11.17
C ASN A 88 -2.49 20.69 -12.20
N VAL A 89 -2.96 20.61 -13.44
CA VAL A 89 -2.27 19.98 -14.56
C VAL A 89 -2.08 21.01 -15.66
N GLU A 90 -0.84 21.37 -15.96
CA GLU A 90 -0.49 22.28 -17.04
C GLU A 90 0.23 21.52 -18.14
N VAL A 91 -0.30 21.62 -19.37
CA VAL A 91 0.24 20.95 -20.55
C VAL A 91 0.60 22.01 -21.59
N GLU A 92 1.81 21.96 -22.12
CA GLU A 92 2.19 22.72 -23.30
C GLU A 92 2.28 21.79 -24.51
N ILE A 93 1.58 22.12 -25.59
CA ILE A 93 1.55 21.35 -26.83
C ILE A 93 2.10 22.12 -28.03
N VAL A 94 2.51 21.39 -29.07
CA VAL A 94 2.78 21.96 -30.39
C VAL A 94 1.48 22.37 -31.11
N GLU A 95 1.60 23.04 -32.25
CA GLU A 95 0.45 23.44 -33.05
C GLU A 95 -0.21 22.28 -33.80
N ASN A 96 -1.49 22.42 -34.13
CA ASN A 96 -2.27 21.48 -34.95
C ASN A 96 -2.42 20.07 -34.36
N VAL A 97 -2.44 19.94 -33.03
CA VAL A 97 -2.77 18.68 -32.36
C VAL A 97 -4.27 18.44 -32.45
N SER A 98 -4.67 17.22 -32.80
CA SER A 98 -6.09 16.86 -32.81
C SER A 98 -6.64 16.75 -31.39
N THR A 99 -7.88 17.18 -31.19
CA THR A 99 -8.59 17.03 -29.91
C THR A 99 -8.64 15.57 -29.45
N GLU A 100 -8.75 14.62 -30.38
CA GLU A 100 -8.72 13.19 -30.06
C GLU A 100 -7.38 12.76 -29.44
N ALA A 101 -6.25 13.16 -30.03
CA ALA A 101 -4.94 12.85 -29.49
C ALA A 101 -4.70 13.51 -28.13
N LEU A 102 -5.14 14.77 -27.97
CA LEU A 102 -5.07 15.47 -26.70
C LEU A 102 -5.89 14.78 -25.62
N ASN A 103 -7.13 14.35 -25.95
CA ASN A 103 -7.99 13.63 -25.03
C ASN A 103 -7.41 12.28 -24.61
N THR A 104 -6.77 11.54 -25.53
CA THR A 104 -6.07 10.29 -25.21
C THR A 104 -4.93 10.54 -24.22
N PHE A 105 -4.12 11.57 -24.47
CA PHE A 105 -3.05 11.95 -23.56
C PHE A 105 -3.56 12.35 -22.18
N LEU A 106 -4.55 13.24 -22.12
CA LEU A 106 -5.15 13.69 -20.86
C LEU A 106 -5.79 12.53 -20.09
N ASN A 107 -6.46 11.60 -20.78
CA ASN A 107 -6.98 10.38 -20.16
C ASN A 107 -5.85 9.58 -19.47
N GLU A 108 -4.75 9.34 -20.18
CA GLU A 108 -3.61 8.61 -19.61
C GLU A 108 -3.00 9.35 -18.41
N VAL A 109 -2.78 10.66 -18.50
CA VAL A 109 -2.28 11.47 -17.39
C VAL A 109 -3.20 11.36 -16.17
N MET A 110 -4.52 11.49 -16.33
CA MET A 110 -5.45 11.39 -15.20
C MET A 110 -5.47 9.99 -14.60
N LYS A 111 -5.40 8.92 -15.41
CA LYS A 111 -5.29 7.54 -14.90
C LYS A 111 -4.01 7.34 -14.09
N THR A 112 -2.88 7.83 -14.59
CA THR A 112 -1.60 7.70 -13.91
C THR A 112 -1.58 8.47 -12.59
N ILE A 113 -2.07 9.72 -12.56
CA ILE A 113 -2.22 10.50 -11.32
C ILE A 113 -3.06 9.73 -10.29
N ALA A 114 -4.19 9.16 -10.69
CA ALA A 114 -5.03 8.38 -9.78
C ALA A 114 -4.33 7.13 -9.24
N ASN A 115 -3.51 6.47 -10.06
CA ASN A 115 -2.76 5.29 -9.67
C ASN A 115 -1.63 5.62 -8.69
N GLU A 116 -0.91 6.71 -8.92
CA GLU A 116 0.15 7.17 -8.02
C GLU A 116 -0.43 7.64 -6.68
N ALA A 117 -1.56 8.34 -6.69
CA ALA A 117 -2.28 8.67 -5.47
C ALA A 117 -2.71 7.42 -4.68
N ALA A 118 -3.15 6.36 -5.37
CA ALA A 118 -3.50 5.08 -4.75
C ALA A 118 -2.28 4.27 -4.25
N ILE A 119 -1.07 4.54 -4.78
CA ILE A 119 0.18 3.98 -4.26
C ILE A 119 0.57 4.66 -2.95
N GLN A 120 0.42 5.99 -2.87
CA GLN A 120 0.70 6.74 -1.64
C GLN A 120 -0.32 6.49 -0.53
N ASP A 121 -1.61 6.43 -0.86
CA ASP A 121 -2.68 6.07 0.06
C ASP A 121 -3.57 4.97 -0.52
N PHE A 122 -3.36 3.75 -0.01
CA PHE A 122 -4.07 2.53 -0.42
C PHE A 122 -5.59 2.57 -0.18
N ARG A 123 -6.11 3.57 0.52
CA ARG A 123 -7.56 3.80 0.66
C ARG A 123 -8.17 4.29 -0.66
N TYR A 124 -7.37 4.84 -1.57
CA TYR A 124 -7.82 5.16 -2.91
C TYR A 124 -7.82 3.91 -3.79
N SER A 125 -8.86 3.78 -4.62
CA SER A 125 -8.89 2.78 -5.67
C SER A 125 -8.14 3.30 -6.88
N LYS A 126 -7.36 2.42 -7.51
CA LYS A 126 -6.70 2.65 -8.80
C LYS A 126 -7.71 2.90 -9.92
N SER A 127 -7.24 3.49 -11.02
CA SER A 127 -8.02 3.62 -12.25
C SER A 127 -8.29 2.25 -12.89
N THR A 128 -9.39 2.15 -13.60
CA THR A 128 -9.75 1.04 -14.48
C THR A 128 -9.95 1.55 -15.91
N ASP A 129 -10.38 0.67 -16.81
CA ASP A 129 -10.73 1.05 -18.18
C ASP A 129 -11.96 1.96 -18.27
N THR A 130 -12.75 2.08 -17.20
CA THR A 130 -14.01 2.86 -17.22
C THR A 130 -14.10 3.91 -16.12
N GLU A 131 -13.16 3.92 -15.17
CA GLU A 131 -13.18 4.83 -14.03
C GLU A 131 -11.77 5.31 -13.66
N TYR A 132 -11.62 6.57 -13.28
CA TYR A 132 -10.35 7.15 -12.82
C TYR A 132 -10.04 6.87 -11.34
N GLY A 133 -10.62 5.82 -10.76
CA GLY A 133 -10.43 5.50 -9.34
C GLY A 133 -11.18 6.42 -8.38
N SER A 134 -10.84 6.35 -7.09
CA SER A 134 -11.56 7.11 -6.04
C SER A 134 -10.85 8.38 -5.58
N PHE A 135 -9.64 8.64 -6.09
CA PHE A 135 -8.87 9.85 -5.78
C PHE A 135 -9.63 11.13 -6.17
N PHE A 136 -10.11 11.20 -7.42
CA PHE A 136 -10.86 12.35 -7.93
C PHE A 136 -12.28 12.49 -7.36
N LYS A 137 -12.73 11.56 -6.50
CA LYS A 137 -13.96 11.74 -5.72
C LYS A 137 -13.74 12.68 -4.54
N LYS A 138 -12.48 12.89 -4.13
CA LYS A 138 -12.08 13.78 -3.04
C LYS A 138 -11.29 14.99 -3.52
N TYR A 139 -10.46 14.83 -4.55
CA TYR A 139 -9.67 15.91 -5.14
C TYR A 139 -10.31 16.40 -6.44
N GLY A 140 -10.45 17.71 -6.59
CA GLY A 140 -10.80 18.35 -7.85
C GLY A 140 -9.57 18.47 -8.75
N VAL A 141 -9.79 18.66 -10.04
CA VAL A 141 -8.72 18.86 -11.02
C VAL A 141 -8.96 20.15 -11.78
N HIS A 142 -7.94 20.99 -11.86
CA HIS A 142 -7.88 22.09 -12.81
C HIS A 142 -6.81 21.78 -13.83
N TYR A 143 -7.17 21.71 -15.11
CA TYR A 143 -6.21 21.47 -16.16
C TYR A 143 -6.24 22.58 -17.22
N ILE A 144 -5.04 22.97 -17.66
CA ILE A 144 -4.82 24.00 -18.66
C ILE A 144 -3.94 23.44 -19.76
N VAL A 145 -4.39 23.59 -21.00
CA VAL A 145 -3.63 23.23 -22.19
C VAL A 145 -3.25 24.49 -22.95
N LYS A 146 -1.96 24.72 -23.14
CA LYS A 146 -1.39 25.88 -23.83
C LYS A 146 -0.74 25.46 -25.15
N GLN A 147 -0.95 26.27 -26.18
CA GLN A 147 -0.27 26.19 -27.46
C GLN A 147 0.54 27.47 -27.65
N GLY A 148 1.81 27.44 -27.23
CA GLY A 148 2.62 28.65 -27.14
C GLY A 148 2.03 29.63 -26.12
N GLU A 149 1.64 30.83 -26.57
CA GLU A 149 1.03 31.86 -25.70
C GLU A 149 -0.50 31.73 -25.61
N GLU A 150 -1.13 30.89 -26.44
CA GLU A 150 -2.59 30.71 -26.46
C GLU A 150 -3.03 29.60 -25.50
N THR A 151 -4.09 29.85 -24.73
CA THR A 151 -4.78 28.82 -23.94
C THR A 151 -5.85 28.17 -24.78
N VAL A 152 -5.66 26.89 -25.10
CA VAL A 152 -6.58 26.08 -25.92
C VAL A 152 -7.68 25.50 -25.05
N GLU A 153 -7.34 25.01 -23.86
CA GLU A 153 -8.29 24.52 -22.87
C GLU A 153 -7.96 25.04 -21.48
N ASP A 154 -9.01 25.38 -20.72
CA ASP A 154 -8.96 25.76 -19.31
C ASP A 154 -10.23 25.20 -18.66
N VAL A 155 -10.07 24.09 -17.93
CA VAL A 155 -11.20 23.32 -17.43
C VAL A 155 -10.98 22.93 -15.98
N THR A 156 -12.00 23.17 -15.17
CA THR A 156 -12.07 22.70 -13.78
C THR A 156 -13.10 21.59 -13.67
N VAL A 157 -12.70 20.46 -13.12
CA VAL A 157 -13.53 19.31 -12.76
C VAL A 157 -13.60 19.24 -11.24
N ASN A 158 -14.79 19.42 -10.67
CA ASN A 158 -14.95 19.37 -9.22
C ASN A 158 -14.86 17.92 -8.71
N PRO A 159 -14.58 17.71 -7.41
CA PRO A 159 -14.55 16.38 -6.84
C PRO A 159 -15.81 15.56 -7.16
N GLY A 160 -15.61 14.38 -7.76
CA GLY A 160 -16.67 13.44 -8.13
C GLY A 160 -17.39 13.74 -9.44
N GLU A 161 -17.04 14.83 -10.14
CA GLU A 161 -17.56 15.10 -11.48
C GLU A 161 -16.86 14.24 -12.54
N ALA A 162 -17.54 14.03 -13.65
CA ALA A 162 -16.98 13.31 -14.79
C ALA A 162 -16.04 14.23 -15.59
N PHE A 163 -14.90 13.69 -16.02
CA PHE A 163 -14.04 14.37 -16.96
C PHE A 163 -14.72 14.50 -18.34
N PRO A 164 -14.41 15.54 -19.13
CA PRO A 164 -14.98 15.75 -20.46
C PRO A 164 -14.44 14.76 -21.52
N PHE A 165 -13.50 13.91 -21.13
CA PHE A 165 -12.92 12.84 -21.94
C PHE A 165 -13.07 11.49 -21.22
N SER A 166 -13.20 10.43 -22.01
CA SER A 166 -13.47 9.08 -21.52
C SER A 166 -12.26 8.47 -20.82
N ALA A 167 -12.50 7.77 -19.71
CA ALA A 167 -11.56 6.79 -19.16
C ALA A 167 -11.36 5.66 -20.17
#